data_AF-A0AAW9RIF3-F1
#
_entry.id   AF-A0AAW9RIF3-F1
#
_cell.length_a   1.000
_cell.length_b   1.000
_cell.length_c   1.000
_cell.angle_alpha   90.00
_cell.angle_beta   90.00
_cell.angle_gamma   90.00
#
_symmetry.space_group_name_H-M   'P 1'
#
loop_
_entity.id
_entity.type
_entity.pdbx_description
1 polymer ?
#
loop_
_entity_poly.entity_id
_entity_poly.type
_entity_poly.pdbx_seq_one_letter_code
_entity_poly.pdbx_strand_id
1 'polypeptide(L)'
;MPYQHRAGDDRRNLGVAVRHLTLTDVTGEARRIRADDPRLTFGFHAPEGDGRDALRWTTGRALLPGSLWAGMTGQVTLTLAVHAADVRMWVSPENAAPSTPRHCPPKAA
;
A
#
# COMPACT_ATOMS: atom_id res chain seq x y z
N MET A 1 -1.83 35.39 -10.69
CA MET A 1 -2.20 34.89 -9.35
C MET A 1 -1.56 33.52 -9.17
N PRO A 2 -0.51 33.34 -8.35
CA PRO A 2 0.06 32.01 -8.12
C PRO A 2 -0.80 31.26 -7.11
N TYR A 3 -1.20 30.03 -7.46
CA TYR A 3 -1.98 29.15 -6.60
C TYR A 3 -1.06 28.52 -5.55
N GLN A 4 -1.12 29.03 -4.31
CA GLN A 4 -0.41 28.44 -3.17
C GLN A 4 -1.13 27.17 -2.71
N HIS A 5 -0.49 26.01 -2.87
CA HIS A 5 -0.96 24.78 -2.24
C HIS A 5 -0.58 24.80 -0.75
N ARG A 6 -1.59 24.85 0.15
CA ARG A 6 -1.39 24.65 1.58
C ARG A 6 -1.03 23.17 1.82
N ALA A 7 0.15 22.90 2.35
CA ALA A 7 0.48 21.58 2.88
C ALA A 7 -0.38 21.36 4.13
N GLY A 8 -1.46 20.56 4.01
CA GLY A 8 -2.32 20.27 5.16
C GLY A 8 -3.74 19.78 4.86
N ASP A 9 -4.22 19.85 3.62
CA ASP A 9 -5.59 19.41 3.27
C ASP A 9 -5.64 18.28 2.23
N ASP A 10 -4.52 17.57 2.05
CA ASP A 10 -4.49 16.39 1.20
C ASP A 10 -5.17 15.21 1.92
N ARG A 11 -6.49 15.14 1.81
CA ARG A 11 -7.33 14.05 2.32
C ARG A 11 -7.27 12.79 1.44
N ARG A 12 -6.40 12.72 0.43
CA ARG A 12 -6.30 11.53 -0.42
C ARG A 12 -5.85 10.35 0.44
N ASN A 13 -6.74 9.37 0.56
CA ASN A 13 -6.39 8.07 1.11
C ASN A 13 -5.47 7.39 0.09
N LEU A 14 -4.15 7.57 0.27
CA LEU A 14 -3.15 7.01 -0.63
C LEU A 14 -3.33 5.49 -0.66
N GLY A 15 -3.61 4.97 -1.85
CA GLY A 15 -3.85 3.55 -2.03
C GLY A 15 -2.59 2.73 -1.72
N VAL A 16 -2.77 1.47 -1.37
CA VAL A 16 -1.71 0.47 -1.27
C VAL A 16 -1.62 -0.26 -2.60
N ALA A 17 -0.47 -0.17 -3.26
CA ALA A 17 -0.16 -0.97 -4.43
C ALA A 17 0.32 -2.36 -4.01
N VAL A 18 -0.51 -3.38 -4.19
CA VAL A 18 -0.23 -4.78 -3.82
C VAL A 18 0.40 -5.50 -5.02
N ARG A 19 1.58 -6.11 -4.80
CA ARG A 19 2.26 -6.99 -5.77
C ARG A 19 1.77 -8.43 -5.69
N HIS A 20 1.62 -8.94 -4.48
CA HIS A 20 1.15 -10.30 -4.22
C HIS A 20 0.80 -10.46 -2.74
N LEU A 21 0.06 -11.52 -2.47
CA LEU A 21 -0.25 -11.98 -1.13
C LEU A 21 0.38 -13.37 -0.95
N THR A 22 0.88 -13.65 0.24
CA THR A 22 1.35 -14.98 0.61
C THR A 22 0.57 -15.42 1.84
N LEU A 23 -0.04 -16.59 1.75
CA LEU A 23 -0.74 -17.23 2.85
C LEU A 23 0.10 -18.40 3.35
N THR A 24 0.31 -18.50 4.65
CA THR A 24 0.99 -19.63 5.29
C THR A 24 0.15 -20.06 6.48
N ASP A 25 -0.09 -21.36 6.62
CA ASP A 25 -0.80 -21.92 7.78
C ASP A 25 0.14 -22.72 8.69
N VAL A 26 -0.42 -23.48 9.63
CA VAL A 26 0.36 -24.27 10.60
C VAL A 26 1.20 -25.37 9.96
N THR A 27 0.90 -25.77 8.71
CA THR A 27 1.71 -26.75 7.97
C THR A 27 3.03 -26.14 7.48
N GLY A 28 3.12 -24.80 7.42
CA GLY A 28 4.24 -24.07 6.88
C GLY A 28 4.25 -23.95 5.36
N GLU A 29 3.31 -24.57 4.63
CA GLU A 29 3.22 -24.42 3.18
C GLU A 29 2.76 -23.00 2.81
N ALA A 30 3.54 -22.34 1.96
CA ALA A 30 3.24 -20.98 1.50
C ALA A 30 2.48 -21.00 0.17
N ARG A 31 1.22 -20.52 0.20
CA ARG A 31 0.40 -20.29 -0.98
C ARG A 31 0.53 -18.84 -1.44
N ARG A 32 1.09 -18.65 -2.62
CA ARG A 32 1.20 -17.33 -3.26
C ARG A 32 -0.04 -17.01 -4.10
N ILE A 33 -0.63 -15.85 -3.86
CA ILE A 33 -1.73 -15.28 -4.64
C ILE A 33 -1.19 -14.06 -5.38
N ARG A 34 -1.34 -14.05 -6.69
CA ARG A 34 -0.84 -12.99 -7.56
C ARG A 34 -1.78 -11.78 -7.54
N ALA A 35 -1.27 -10.59 -7.86
CA ALA A 35 -2.10 -9.40 -7.95
C ALA A 35 -3.17 -9.51 -9.05
N ASP A 36 -2.91 -10.24 -10.14
CA ASP A 36 -3.88 -10.49 -11.22
C ASP A 36 -4.94 -11.55 -10.88
N ASP A 37 -4.94 -12.13 -9.67
CA ASP A 37 -5.91 -13.16 -9.29
C ASP A 37 -7.36 -12.62 -9.43
N PRO A 38 -8.23 -13.31 -10.19
CA PRO A 38 -9.57 -12.83 -10.50
C PRO A 38 -10.49 -12.74 -9.27
N ARG A 39 -10.12 -13.38 -8.16
CA ARG A 39 -10.88 -13.33 -6.90
C ARG A 39 -10.67 -12.01 -6.15
N LEU A 40 -9.59 -11.27 -6.43
CA LEU A 40 -9.31 -9.96 -5.83
C LEU A 40 -10.19 -8.89 -6.46
N THR A 41 -11.42 -8.76 -5.98
CA THR A 41 -12.45 -7.90 -6.58
C THR A 41 -12.83 -6.75 -5.65
N PHE A 42 -13.51 -7.06 -4.55
CA PHE A 42 -14.06 -6.06 -3.63
C PHE A 42 -12.98 -5.22 -2.96
N GLY A 43 -12.98 -3.93 -3.26
CA GLY A 43 -12.01 -2.96 -2.72
C GLY A 43 -10.62 -3.02 -3.36
N PHE A 44 -10.47 -3.81 -4.43
CA PHE A 44 -9.31 -3.78 -5.32
C PHE A 44 -9.69 -3.08 -6.63
N HIS A 45 -8.80 -2.23 -7.11
CA HIS A 45 -8.88 -1.68 -8.46
C HIS A 45 -8.49 -2.75 -9.49
N ALA A 46 -8.77 -2.45 -10.77
CA ALA A 46 -8.32 -3.29 -11.88
C ALA A 46 -6.80 -3.48 -11.81
N PRO A 47 -6.29 -4.65 -12.23
CA PRO A 47 -4.85 -4.87 -12.27
C PRO A 47 -4.19 -3.91 -13.26
N GLU A 48 -3.04 -3.39 -12.86
CA GLU A 48 -2.16 -2.59 -13.68
C GLU A 48 -0.93 -3.43 -14.06
N GLY A 49 -0.61 -3.50 -15.35
CA GLY A 49 0.39 -4.42 -15.88
C GLY A 49 -0.15 -5.85 -16.09
N ASP A 50 0.72 -6.74 -16.55
CA ASP A 50 0.40 -8.14 -16.80
C ASP A 50 1.39 -9.09 -16.13
N GLY A 51 0.97 -10.33 -15.97
CA GLY A 51 1.85 -11.38 -15.51
C GLY A 51 2.54 -11.06 -14.18
N ARG A 52 3.86 -11.26 -14.12
CA ARG A 52 4.63 -11.18 -12.86
C ARG A 52 4.78 -9.76 -12.33
N ASP A 53 4.55 -8.76 -13.18
CA ASP A 53 4.69 -7.35 -12.87
C ASP A 53 3.34 -6.67 -12.59
N ALA A 54 2.24 -7.45 -12.61
CA ALA A 54 0.93 -6.97 -12.27
C ALA A 54 0.87 -6.42 -10.84
N LEU A 55 0.16 -5.30 -10.68
CA LEU A 55 -0.09 -4.60 -9.44
C LEU A 55 -1.60 -4.39 -9.27
N ARG A 56 -2.08 -4.39 -8.03
CA ARG A 56 -3.44 -3.93 -7.72
C ARG A 56 -3.45 -2.90 -6.63
N TRP A 57 -4.10 -1.80 -6.91
CA TRP A 57 -4.34 -0.76 -5.93
C TRP A 57 -5.53 -1.13 -5.04
N THR A 58 -5.44 -0.78 -3.75
CA THR A 58 -6.57 -0.78 -2.81
C THR A 58 -6.52 0.47 -1.95
N THR A 59 -7.66 1.02 -1.53
CA THR A 59 -7.72 2.16 -0.60
C THR A 59 -7.54 1.75 0.87
N GLY A 60 -6.90 0.60 1.12
CA GLY A 60 -6.79 -0.02 2.45
C GLY A 60 -8.10 -0.66 2.96
N ARG A 61 -9.12 -0.74 2.11
CA ARG A 61 -10.43 -1.35 2.42
C ARG A 61 -10.77 -2.38 1.35
N ALA A 62 -10.06 -3.50 1.37
CA ALA A 62 -10.26 -4.64 0.48
C ALA A 62 -10.80 -5.85 1.25
N LEU A 63 -11.63 -6.65 0.59
CA LEU A 63 -12.11 -7.92 1.11
C LEU A 63 -11.38 -9.07 0.42
N LEU A 64 -10.92 -10.02 1.22
CA LEU A 64 -10.33 -11.27 0.76
C LEU A 64 -11.40 -12.35 0.80
N PRO A 65 -11.82 -12.91 -0.35
CA PRO A 65 -12.92 -13.86 -0.38
C PRO A 65 -12.56 -15.16 0.34
N GLY A 66 -13.57 -15.79 0.95
CA GLY A 66 -13.47 -17.06 1.69
C GLY A 66 -12.67 -18.14 0.95
N SER A 67 -12.84 -18.20 -0.37
CA SER A 67 -12.15 -19.14 -1.27
C SER A 67 -10.63 -19.04 -1.27
N LEU A 68 -10.03 -17.91 -0.85
CA LEU A 68 -8.56 -17.79 -0.74
C LEU A 68 -8.01 -18.69 0.37
N TRP A 69 -8.80 -18.88 1.43
CA TRP A 69 -8.45 -19.64 2.63
C TRP A 69 -8.78 -21.13 2.53
N ALA A 70 -9.33 -21.59 1.40
CA ALA A 70 -9.77 -22.97 1.25
C ALA A 70 -8.60 -23.95 1.48
N GLY A 71 -8.82 -24.94 2.35
CA GLY A 71 -7.83 -25.95 2.70
C GLY A 71 -6.77 -25.50 3.70
N MET A 72 -6.82 -24.26 4.22
CA MET A 72 -5.92 -23.82 5.29
C MET A 72 -6.45 -24.23 6.65
N THR A 73 -5.55 -24.54 7.58
CA THR A 73 -5.93 -25.04 8.91
C THR A 73 -5.22 -24.28 10.04
N GLY A 74 -5.90 -24.15 11.18
CA GLY A 74 -5.34 -23.48 12.36
C GLY A 74 -5.04 -22.00 12.13
N GLN A 75 -3.91 -21.54 12.66
CA GLN A 75 -3.47 -20.16 12.52
C GLN A 75 -2.96 -19.90 11.09
N VAL A 76 -3.49 -18.84 10.47
CA VAL A 76 -3.08 -18.41 9.13
C VAL A 76 -2.38 -17.06 9.23
N THR A 77 -1.20 -16.98 8.62
CA THR A 77 -0.45 -15.74 8.41
C THR A 77 -0.68 -15.25 6.99
N LEU A 78 -1.14 -14.00 6.86
CA LEU A 78 -1.21 -13.29 5.59
C LEU A 78 -0.07 -12.27 5.53
N THR A 79 0.80 -12.43 4.53
CA THR A 79 1.86 -11.46 4.21
C THR A 79 1.49 -10.71 2.95
N LEU A 80 1.48 -9.38 3.02
CA LEU A 80 1.26 -8.51 1.87
C LEU A 80 2.60 -7.99 1.36
N ALA A 81 2.90 -8.24 0.09
CA ALA A 81 3.99 -7.55 -0.57
C ALA A 81 3.45 -6.33 -1.31
N VAL A 82 3.92 -5.16 -0.90
CA VAL A 82 3.50 -3.88 -1.45
C VAL A 82 4.60 -3.27 -2.30
N HIS A 83 4.23 -2.44 -3.27
CA HIS A 83 5.20 -1.72 -4.08
C HIS A 83 5.78 -0.55 -3.26
N ALA A 84 7.03 -0.70 -2.81
CA ALA A 84 7.64 0.18 -1.81
C ALA A 84 7.76 1.64 -2.26
N ALA A 85 7.89 1.91 -3.57
CA ALA A 85 7.95 3.26 -4.10
C ALA A 85 6.65 4.05 -3.86
N ASP A 86 5.53 3.35 -3.68
CA ASP A 86 4.20 3.94 -3.49
C ASP A 86 3.77 4.02 -2.02
N VAL A 87 4.57 3.45 -1.12
CA VAL A 87 4.29 3.49 0.32
C VAL A 87 5.04 4.67 0.93
N ARG A 88 4.29 5.64 1.46
CA ARG A 88 4.88 6.63 2.37
C ARG A 88 5.22 5.92 3.68
N MET A 89 6.48 5.59 3.86
CA MET A 89 6.97 5.10 5.14
C MET A 89 7.14 6.26 6.12
N TRP A 90 6.79 6.03 7.38
CA TRP A 90 7.22 6.93 8.44
C TRP A 90 8.75 6.89 8.50
N VAL A 91 9.37 8.04 8.31
CA VAL A 91 10.81 8.21 8.52
C VAL A 91 10.96 8.78 9.91
N SER A 92 11.66 8.05 10.79
CA SER A 92 11.92 8.55 12.14
C SER A 92 12.67 9.89 12.09
N PRO A 93 12.51 10.76 13.10
CA PRO A 93 13.22 12.03 13.14
C PRO A 93 14.73 11.90 12.95
N GLU A 94 15.34 10.80 13.44
CA GLU A 94 16.78 10.55 13.24
C GLU A 94 17.16 10.17 11.81
N ASN A 95 16.23 9.62 11.02
CA ASN A 95 16.44 9.21 9.64
C ASN A 95 15.89 10.22 8.62
N ALA A 96 15.21 11.27 9.08
CA ALA A 96 14.68 12.31 8.21
C ALA A 96 15.85 13.13 7.64
N ALA A 97 15.90 13.27 6.31
CA ALA A 97 16.86 14.17 5.67
C ALA A 97 16.73 15.58 6.30
N PRO A 98 17.83 16.31 6.53
CA PRO A 98 17.79 17.61 7.17
C PRO A 98 16.88 18.54 6.37
N SER A 99 15.75 18.93 6.96
CA SER A 99 14.85 19.90 6.35
C SER A 99 15.57 21.24 6.25
N THR A 100 15.82 21.73 5.03
CA THR A 100 16.37 23.07 4.84
C THR A 100 15.42 24.07 5.50
N PRO A 101 15.88 24.88 6.47
CA PRO A 101 15.02 25.86 7.12
C PRO A 101 14.48 26.81 6.06
N ARG A 102 13.15 26.92 5.98
CA ARG A 102 12.51 27.89 5.08
C ARG A 102 12.80 29.28 5.64
N HIS A 103 13.48 30.12 4.86
CA HIS A 103 13.67 31.52 5.19
C HIS A 103 12.29 32.18 5.31
N CYS A 104 11.90 32.55 6.53
CA CYS A 104 10.75 33.42 6.74
C CYS A 104 11.21 34.85 6.39
N PRO A 105 10.64 35.53 5.39
CA PRO A 105 10.99 36.92 5.16
C PRO A 105 10.51 37.77 6.34
N PRO A 106 11.26 38.82 6.74
CA PRO A 106 10.88 39.66 7.87
C PRO A 106 9.54 40.34 7.61
N LYS A 107 8.68 40.34 8.62
CA LYS A 107 7.38 41.02 8.61
C LYS A 107 7.64 42.53 8.56
N ALA A 108 7.24 43.19 7.47
CA ALA A 108 7.33 44.65 7.35
C ALA A 108 6.45 45.31 8.44
N ALA A 109 7.04 46.31 9.10
CA ALA A 109 6.42 47.14 10.15
C ALA A 109 5.48 48.18 9.55
#